data_AF-A0A1B2HQL5-F1
#
_entry.id   AF-A0A1B2HQL5-F1
#
_cell.length_a   1.000
_cell.length_b   1.000
_cell.length_c   1.000
_cell.angle_alpha   90.00
_cell.angle_beta   90.00
_cell.angle_gamma   90.00
#
_symmetry.space_group_name_H-M   'P 1'
#
loop_
_entity.id
_entity.type
_entity.pdbx_description
1 polymer ?
#
loop_
_entity_poly.entity_id
_entity_poly.type
_entity_poly.pdbx_seq_one_letter_code
_entity_poly.pdbx_strand_id
1 'polypeptide(L)'
;MNGYEVAPESLGERVKTLTRLAELTGELIATATRLAERQPLLGTAPPARELAGRLSAAAGESGLTGEVTAAEREVREFQRVLAAITTTYVDVDQQRVGR
;
A
#
# COMPACT_ATOMS: atom_id res chain seq x y z
N MET A 1 13.92 12.34 -33.58
CA MET A 1 12.61 11.91 -33.06
C MET A 1 12.92 10.87 -31.99
N ASN A 2 12.92 11.26 -30.72
CA ASN A 2 13.35 10.35 -29.65
C ASN A 2 12.14 9.53 -29.24
N GLY A 3 12.01 8.33 -29.84
CA GLY A 3 11.07 7.33 -29.36
C GLY A 3 11.54 6.81 -28.01
N TYR A 4 10.63 6.75 -27.04
CA TYR A 4 10.89 6.06 -25.78
C TYR A 4 10.71 4.56 -26.01
N GLU A 5 11.74 3.76 -25.72
CA GLU A 5 11.64 2.31 -25.70
C GLU A 5 10.98 1.87 -24.39
N VAL A 6 9.87 1.13 -24.50
CA VAL A 6 9.15 0.58 -23.35
C VAL A 6 9.44 -0.91 -23.32
N ALA A 7 9.95 -1.38 -22.18
CA ALA A 7 10.19 -2.81 -21.92
C ALA A 7 9.03 -3.38 -21.07
N PRO A 8 8.05 -4.07 -21.69
CA PRO A 8 6.84 -4.51 -20.99
C PRO A 8 7.14 -5.51 -19.87
N GLU A 9 8.13 -6.39 -20.02
CA GLU A 9 8.55 -7.28 -18.94
C GLU A 9 9.07 -6.54 -17.70
N SER A 10 9.80 -5.43 -17.90
CA SER A 10 10.30 -4.60 -16.80
C SER A 10 9.18 -3.87 -16.07
N LEU A 11 8.10 -3.51 -16.79
CA LEU A 11 6.88 -2.96 -16.18
C LEU A 11 6.13 -4.02 -15.38
N GLY A 12 6.04 -5.26 -15.89
CA GLY A 12 5.45 -6.39 -15.18
C GLY A 12 6.13 -6.68 -13.84
N GLU A 13 7.46 -6.71 -13.80
CA GLU A 13 8.22 -6.91 -12.55
C GLU A 13 8.02 -5.77 -11.54
N ARG A 14 7.90 -4.53 -12.02
CA ARG A 14 7.55 -3.38 -11.16
C ARG A 14 6.13 -3.50 -10.59
N VAL A 15 5.16 -3.92 -11.39
CA VAL A 15 3.78 -4.18 -10.93
C VAL A 15 3.77 -5.26 -9.84
N LYS A 16 4.55 -6.35 -10.00
CA LYS A 16 4.68 -7.39 -8.97
C LYS A 16 5.26 -6.85 -7.67
N THR A 17 6.32 -6.05 -7.77
CA THR A 17 6.97 -5.43 -6.59
C THR A 17 6.01 -4.51 -5.85
N LEU A 18 5.25 -3.67 -6.56
CA LEU A 18 4.25 -2.78 -5.97
C LEU A 18 3.09 -3.56 -5.33
N THR A 19 2.67 -4.66 -5.95
CA THR A 19 1.67 -5.56 -5.37
C THR A 19 2.16 -6.12 -4.03
N ARG A 20 3.40 -6.61 -3.98
CA ARG A 20 3.99 -7.12 -2.75
C ARG A 20 4.12 -6.06 -1.66
N LEU A 21 4.48 -4.83 -2.04
CA LEU A 21 4.53 -3.71 -1.12
C LEU A 21 3.14 -3.41 -0.53
N ALA A 22 2.09 -3.40 -1.35
CA ALA A 22 0.72 -3.19 -0.89
C ALA A 22 0.26 -4.29 0.08
N GLU A 23 0.61 -5.55 -0.17
CA GLU A 23 0.32 -6.67 0.75
C GLU A 23 0.99 -6.48 2.12
N LEU A 24 2.30 -6.21 2.15
CA LEU A 24 3.05 -5.97 3.39
C LEU A 24 2.50 -4.76 4.17
N THR A 25 2.08 -3.73 3.43
CA THR A 25 1.45 -2.54 4.01
C THR A 25 0.08 -2.89 4.63
N GLY A 26 -0.72 -3.73 3.97
CA GLY A 26 -1.97 -4.25 4.51
C GLY A 26 -1.79 -5.07 5.80
N GLU A 27 -0.75 -5.91 5.87
CA GLU A 27 -0.41 -6.66 7.09
C GLU A 27 -0.02 -5.73 8.25
N LEU A 28 0.69 -4.64 7.96
CA LEU A 28 1.03 -3.62 8.95
C LEU A 28 -0.21 -2.90 9.46
N ILE A 29 -1.13 -2.49 8.58
CA ILE A 29 -2.42 -1.88 8.95
C ILE A 29 -3.19 -2.81 9.88
N ALA A 30 -3.32 -4.09 9.51
CA ALA A 30 -4.03 -5.07 10.32
C ALA A 30 -3.39 -5.22 11.71
N THR A 31 -2.07 -5.11 11.81
CA THR A 31 -1.34 -5.18 13.08
C THR A 31 -1.53 -3.92 13.92
N ALA A 32 -1.45 -2.73 13.31
CA ALA A 32 -1.69 -1.45 13.97
C ALA A 32 -3.13 -1.33 14.47
N THR A 33 -4.12 -1.74 13.68
CA THR A 33 -5.53 -1.77 14.08
C THR A 33 -5.76 -2.68 15.29
N ARG A 34 -5.22 -3.91 15.27
CA ARG A 34 -5.28 -4.81 16.43
C ARG A 34 -4.61 -4.22 17.68
N LEU A 35 -3.54 -3.45 17.51
CA LEU A 35 -2.87 -2.75 18.61
C LEU A 35 -3.74 -1.62 19.15
N ALA A 36 -4.40 -0.85 18.28
CA ALA A 36 -5.30 0.24 18.67
C ALA A 36 -6.53 -0.27 19.44
N GLU A 37 -7.10 -1.40 18.99
CA GLU A 37 -8.27 -2.04 19.59
C GLU A 37 -7.97 -2.69 20.94
N ARG A 38 -6.74 -3.16 21.16
CA ARG A 38 -6.32 -3.75 22.44
C ARG A 38 -5.98 -2.64 23.42
N GLN A 39 -6.82 -2.47 24.44
CA GLN A 39 -6.48 -1.60 25.56
C GLN A 39 -5.19 -2.12 26.25
N PRO A 40 -4.09 -1.34 26.24
CA PRO A 40 -2.84 -1.79 26.83
C PRO A 40 -3.02 -2.03 28.34
N LEU A 41 -2.63 -3.21 28.83
CA LEU A 41 -2.70 -3.55 30.25
C LEU A 41 -1.55 -2.89 31.02
N LEU A 42 -1.64 -1.56 31.18
CA LEU A 42 -0.63 -0.74 31.86
C LEU A 42 -0.96 -0.51 33.35
N GLY A 43 -2.04 -1.11 33.84
CA GLY A 43 -2.59 -0.90 35.19
C GLY A 43 -3.75 0.08 35.23
N THR A 44 -4.29 0.33 36.42
CA THR A 44 -5.50 1.16 36.63
C THR A 44 -5.21 2.57 37.16
N ALA A 45 -3.94 2.87 37.48
CA ALA A 45 -3.53 4.19 37.93
C ALA A 45 -3.86 5.26 36.87
N PRO A 46 -4.26 6.49 37.25
CA PRO A 46 -4.55 7.57 36.30
C PRO A 46 -3.50 7.77 35.19
N PRO A 47 -2.18 7.84 35.47
CA PRO A 47 -1.17 7.99 34.41
C PRO A 47 -1.08 6.78 33.47
N ALA A 48 -1.38 5.57 33.95
CA ALA A 48 -1.41 4.37 33.13
C ALA A 48 -2.58 4.39 32.14
N ARG A 49 -3.76 4.85 32.58
CA ARG A 49 -4.94 5.01 31.73
C ARG A 49 -4.73 6.08 30.67
N GLU A 50 -4.09 7.19 31.04
CA GLU A 50 -3.73 8.25 30.08
C GLU A 50 -2.76 7.72 29.02
N LEU A 51 -1.71 7.01 29.43
CA LEU A 51 -0.75 6.41 28.50
C LEU A 51 -1.41 5.37 27.57
N ALA A 52 -2.28 4.51 28.12
CA ALA A 52 -3.06 3.56 27.33
C ALA A 52 -3.91 4.27 26.26
N GLY A 53 -4.59 5.37 26.62
CA GLY A 53 -5.36 6.17 25.67
C GLY A 53 -4.50 6.79 24.57
N ARG A 54 -3.32 7.33 24.92
CA ARG A 54 -2.38 7.91 23.96
C ARG A 54 -1.85 6.86 22.97
N LEU A 55 -1.55 5.66 23.44
CA LEU A 55 -1.09 4.55 22.59
C LEU A 55 -2.19 4.09 21.63
N SER A 56 -3.43 3.91 22.13
CA SER A 56 -4.57 3.56 21.27
C SER A 56 -4.85 4.64 20.22
N ALA A 57 -4.76 5.93 20.59
CA ALA A 57 -4.94 7.03 19.64
C ALA A 57 -3.84 7.10 18.57
N ALA A 58 -2.58 6.88 18.97
CA ALA A 58 -1.46 6.85 18.03
C ALA A 58 -1.51 5.66 17.07
N ALA A 59 -2.02 4.51 17.52
CA ALA A 59 -2.21 3.33 16.69
C ALA A 59 -3.48 3.39 15.82
N GLY A 60 -4.50 4.14 16.23
CA GLY A 60 -5.82 4.18 15.59
C GLY A 60 -5.87 4.91 14.24
N GLU A 61 -7.09 5.12 13.75
CA GLU A 61 -7.36 5.70 12.42
C GLU A 61 -6.81 7.13 12.26
N SER A 62 -6.80 7.94 13.32
CA SER A 62 -6.21 9.27 13.29
C SER A 62 -4.67 9.28 13.36
N GLY A 63 -4.04 8.10 13.50
CA GLY A 63 -2.60 7.92 13.60
C GLY A 63 -2.09 6.90 12.59
N LEU A 64 -1.27 5.96 13.06
CA LEU A 64 -0.52 5.04 12.22
C LEU A 64 -1.41 4.24 11.26
N THR A 65 -2.55 3.70 11.73
CA THR A 65 -3.46 2.94 10.85
C THR A 65 -3.95 3.79 9.68
N GLY A 66 -4.31 5.06 9.91
CA GLY A 66 -4.78 5.96 8.85
C GLY A 66 -3.70 6.33 7.84
N GLU A 67 -2.51 6.71 8.33
CA GLU A 67 -1.37 7.06 7.47
C GLU A 67 -0.96 5.90 6.55
N VAL A 68 -0.87 4.70 7.11
CA VAL A 68 -0.47 3.51 6.36
C VAL A 68 -1.57 3.09 5.37
N THR A 69 -2.85 3.26 5.73
CA THR A 69 -3.99 3.03 4.81
C THR A 69 -3.98 3.99 3.63
N ALA A 70 -3.66 5.27 3.86
CA ALA A 70 -3.53 6.24 2.79
C ALA A 70 -2.40 5.87 1.83
N ALA A 71 -1.23 5.49 2.36
CA ALA A 71 -0.11 5.03 1.56
C ALA A 71 -0.43 3.75 0.75
N GLU A 72 -1.12 2.77 1.36
CA GLU A 72 -1.57 1.56 0.66
C GLU A 72 -2.46 1.91 -0.54
N ARG A 73 -3.39 2.86 -0.36
CA ARG A 73 -4.29 3.31 -1.43
C ARG A 73 -3.52 3.89 -2.61
N GLU A 74 -2.54 4.75 -2.35
CA GLU A 74 -1.70 5.36 -3.39
C GLU A 74 -0.88 4.31 -4.14
N VAL A 75 -0.28 3.35 -3.43
CA VAL A 75 0.48 2.26 -4.06
C VAL A 75 -0.41 1.40 -4.95
N ARG A 76 -1.64 1.08 -4.50
CA ARG A 76 -2.62 0.33 -5.30
C ARG A 76 -3.10 1.11 -6.52
N GLU A 77 -3.32 2.40 -6.38
CA GLU A 77 -3.70 3.25 -7.51
C GLU A 77 -2.58 3.29 -8.56
N PHE A 78 -1.34 3.52 -8.14
CA PHE A 78 -0.19 3.51 -9.03
C PHE A 78 -0.01 2.15 -9.72
N GLN A 79 -0.19 1.05 -8.98
CA GLN A 79 -0.15 -0.31 -9.52
C GLN A 79 -1.21 -0.52 -10.61
N ARG A 80 -2.45 -0.04 -10.42
CA ARG A 80 -3.52 -0.14 -11.44
C ARG A 80 -3.18 0.65 -12.70
N VAL A 81 -2.69 1.89 -12.54
CA VAL A 81 -2.30 2.75 -13.66
C VAL A 81 -1.17 2.09 -14.45
N LEU A 82 -0.14 1.59 -13.76
CA LEU A 82 1.00 0.95 -14.41
C LEU A 82 0.59 -0.34 -15.14
N ALA A 83 -0.30 -1.14 -14.57
CA ALA A 83 -0.84 -2.33 -15.21
C ALA A 83 -1.64 -1.98 -16.49
N ALA A 84 -2.51 -0.98 -16.44
CA ALA A 84 -3.28 -0.52 -17.60
C ALA A 84 -2.39 -0.02 -18.75
N ILE A 85 -1.34 0.74 -18.41
CA ILE A 85 -0.34 1.19 -19.38
C ILE A 85 0.37 -0.01 -20.02
N THR A 86 0.78 -0.99 -19.21
CA THR A 86 1.48 -2.20 -19.70
C THR A 86 0.60 -2.98 -20.68
N THR A 87 -0.67 -3.21 -20.35
CA THR A 87 -1.63 -3.87 -21.25
C THR A 87 -1.75 -3.13 -22.58
N THR A 88 -1.84 -1.79 -22.54
CA THR A 88 -1.96 -0.98 -23.75
C THR A 88 -0.75 -1.16 -24.68
N TYR A 89 0.47 -1.21 -24.14
CA TYR A 89 1.67 -1.45 -24.95
C TYR A 89 1.71 -2.85 -25.55
N VAL A 90 1.37 -3.88 -24.75
CA VAL A 90 1.33 -5.27 -25.23
C VAL A 90 0.32 -5.44 -26.37
N ASP A 91 -0.88 -4.86 -26.23
CA ASP A 91 -1.93 -4.94 -27.25
C ASP A 91 -1.52 -4.24 -28.56
N VAL A 92 -0.86 -3.08 -28.47
CA VAL A 92 -0.35 -2.34 -29.64
C VAL A 92 0.75 -3.11 -30.36
N ASP A 93 1.67 -3.75 -29.62
CA ASP A 93 2.72 -4.56 -30.23
C ASP A 93 2.16 -5.82 -30.89
N GLN A 94 1.18 -6.49 -30.27
CA GLN A 94 0.51 -7.64 -30.89
C GLN A 94 -0.24 -7.28 -32.18
N GLN A 95 -0.88 -6.11 -32.24
CA GLN A 95 -1.52 -5.63 -33.48
C GLN A 95 -0.53 -5.26 -34.58
N ARG A 96 0.71 -4.89 -34.23
CA ARG A 96 1.77 -4.59 -35.20
C ARG A 96 2.44 -5.83 -35.76
N VAL A 97 2.60 -6.89 -34.97
CA VAL A 97 3.23 -8.15 -35.40
C VAL A 97 2.28 -9.02 -36.22
N GLY A 98 0.96 -8.85 -36.04
CA GLY A 98 -0.07 -9.55 -36.82
C GLY A 98 -0.39 -8.98 -38.20
N ARG A 99 0.40 -8.02 -38.71
CA ARG A 99 0.16 -7.34 -40.00
C ARG A 99 1.35 -7.50 -40.96
#